data_AF-A0A7C4IYI1-F1
#
_entry.id   AF-A0A7C4IYI1-F1
#
_cell.length_a   1.000
_cell.length_b   1.000
_cell.length_c   1.000
_cell.angle_alpha   90.00
_cell.angle_beta   90.00
_cell.angle_gamma   90.00
#
_symmetry.space_group_name_H-M   'P 1'
#
loop_
_entity.id
_entity.type
_entity.pdbx_description
1 polymer ?
#
loop_
_entity_poly.entity_id
_entity_poly.type
_entity_poly.pdbx_seq_one_letter_code
_entity_poly.pdbx_strand_id
1 'polypeptide(L)'
;MIDLHTHSFFSDGLLIPSELVRRLEALGYLAVAITDHVDSSNLDHVVPRIVRVAEELNHAQSVKVIPGIELTHVPPVFIPSMVRKAREMGARLVVIHGETIAEPVAAGTNRAGIEAGADILAHPGLIRPEEAALAARKGVFLEITVRKGHSLTNGHVAKLAAEAGARLVLNSDGHAPGDFMTEDFARKVTQGAGLPSDSLQQFLSNSRLLLGGIGFSL
;
A
#
# COMPACT_ATOMS: atom_id res chain seq x y z
N MET A 1 -2.47 -0.66 -14.91
CA MET A 1 -1.82 -0.31 -13.63
C MET A 1 -2.24 -1.27 -12.53
N ILE A 2 -1.49 -1.37 -11.44
CA ILE A 2 -1.86 -2.07 -10.19
C ILE A 2 -1.61 -1.07 -9.07
N ASP A 3 -2.55 -0.93 -8.15
CA ASP A 3 -2.43 0.02 -7.03
C ASP A 3 -2.92 -0.64 -5.74
N LEU A 4 -2.03 -0.78 -4.77
CA LEU A 4 -2.26 -1.55 -3.55
C LEU A 4 -2.38 -0.66 -2.30
N HIS A 5 -2.57 0.65 -2.50
CA HIS A 5 -2.80 1.61 -1.43
C HIS A 5 -3.83 2.65 -1.88
N THR A 6 -5.10 2.41 -1.57
CA THR A 6 -6.21 3.33 -1.87
C THR A 6 -7.24 3.34 -0.75
N HIS A 7 -7.91 4.46 -0.57
CA HIS A 7 -8.86 4.70 0.51
C HIS A 7 -10.27 4.88 -0.02
N SER A 8 -11.23 4.48 0.79
CA SER A 8 -12.65 4.59 0.51
C SER A 8 -13.34 5.41 1.61
N PHE A 9 -14.66 5.53 1.50
CA PHE A 9 -15.48 6.23 2.49
C PHE A 9 -15.45 5.59 3.89
N PHE A 10 -14.84 4.42 4.06
CA PHE A 10 -14.70 3.79 5.38
C PHE A 10 -13.61 4.43 6.26
N SER A 11 -12.67 5.18 5.70
CA SER A 11 -11.82 6.13 6.43
C SER A 11 -12.10 7.57 6.01
N ASP A 12 -11.34 8.07 5.05
CA ASP A 12 -11.29 9.48 4.63
C ASP A 12 -11.18 9.61 3.10
N GLY A 13 -11.31 8.50 2.37
CA GLY A 13 -11.55 8.51 0.94
C GLY A 13 -12.94 9.07 0.60
N LEU A 14 -13.05 9.72 -0.55
CA LEU A 14 -14.29 10.38 -0.98
C LEU A 14 -15.31 9.43 -1.62
N LEU A 15 -14.89 8.20 -1.94
CA LEU A 15 -15.66 7.28 -2.76
C LEU A 15 -16.04 6.02 -1.98
N ILE A 16 -17.24 5.51 -2.21
CA ILE A 16 -17.57 4.14 -1.81
C ILE A 16 -16.77 3.13 -2.66
N PRO A 17 -16.51 1.90 -2.15
CA PRO A 17 -15.76 0.86 -2.87
C PRO A 17 -16.20 0.61 -4.31
N SER A 18 -17.51 0.50 -4.56
CA SER A 18 -18.03 0.23 -5.92
C SER A 18 -17.71 1.35 -6.91
N GLU A 19 -17.76 2.61 -6.48
CA GLU A 19 -17.44 3.74 -7.34
C GLU A 19 -15.92 3.84 -7.59
N LEU A 20 -15.12 3.67 -6.53
CA LEU A 20 -13.66 3.60 -6.61
C LEU A 20 -13.21 2.57 -7.67
N VAL A 21 -13.67 1.33 -7.55
CA VAL A 21 -13.29 0.25 -8.47
C VAL A 21 -13.81 0.52 -9.88
N ARG A 22 -15.04 1.02 -10.05
CA ARG A 22 -15.58 1.37 -11.37
C ARG A 22 -14.74 2.42 -12.10
N ARG A 23 -14.22 3.42 -11.38
CA ARG A 23 -13.37 4.47 -11.97
C ARG A 23 -12.01 3.90 -12.40
N LEU A 24 -11.39 3.07 -11.56
CA LEU A 24 -10.12 2.41 -11.88
C LEU A 24 -10.26 1.42 -13.05
N GLU A 25 -11.42 0.75 -13.15
CA GLU A 25 -11.77 -0.07 -14.30
C GLU A 25 -11.84 0.75 -15.59
N ALA A 26 -12.45 1.94 -15.56
CA ALA A 26 -12.47 2.84 -16.71
C ALA A 26 -11.07 3.34 -17.11
N LEU A 27 -10.11 3.35 -16.18
CA LEU A 27 -8.71 3.70 -16.42
C LEU A 27 -7.84 2.49 -16.84
N GLY A 28 -8.42 1.29 -16.95
CA GLY A 28 -7.68 0.08 -17.35
C GLY A 28 -6.75 -0.48 -16.27
N TYR A 29 -7.11 -0.32 -14.99
CA TYR A 29 -6.39 -0.99 -13.91
C TYR A 29 -6.61 -2.50 -13.96
N LEU A 30 -5.61 -3.26 -13.52
CA LEU A 30 -5.68 -4.72 -13.42
C LEU A 30 -6.09 -5.15 -12.02
N ALA A 31 -5.61 -4.42 -11.01
CA ALA A 31 -5.93 -4.67 -9.61
C ALA A 31 -5.92 -3.39 -8.79
N VAL A 32 -6.74 -3.40 -7.74
CA VAL A 32 -6.75 -2.39 -6.69
C VAL A 32 -6.87 -3.05 -5.32
N ALA A 33 -6.10 -2.59 -4.33
CA ALA A 33 -6.39 -2.89 -2.92
C ALA A 33 -7.11 -1.71 -2.28
N ILE A 34 -8.20 -1.99 -1.57
CA ILE A 34 -8.85 -1.02 -0.70
C ILE A 34 -8.25 -1.21 0.68
N THR A 35 -7.58 -0.19 1.19
CA THR A 35 -6.72 -0.23 2.38
C THR A 35 -7.04 0.95 3.30
N ASP A 36 -8.32 1.13 3.62
CA ASP A 36 -8.77 2.20 4.51
C ASP A 36 -7.97 2.24 5.82
N HIS A 37 -7.80 3.45 6.35
CA HIS A 37 -7.15 3.68 7.63
C HIS A 37 -7.91 3.00 8.78
N VAL A 38 -7.21 2.16 9.53
CA VAL A 38 -7.75 1.48 10.70
C VAL A 38 -6.82 1.52 11.90
N ASP A 39 -7.45 1.52 13.08
CA ASP A 39 -6.83 1.24 14.36
C ASP A 39 -7.75 0.30 15.16
N SER A 40 -7.53 0.17 16.48
CA SER A 40 -8.37 -0.68 17.32
C SER A 40 -9.84 -0.25 17.42
N SER A 41 -10.19 0.98 17.04
CA SER A 41 -11.53 1.54 17.18
C SER A 41 -12.50 1.11 16.07
N ASN A 42 -11.98 0.79 14.88
CA ASN A 42 -12.81 0.54 13.70
C ASN A 42 -12.42 -0.74 12.92
N LEU A 43 -11.35 -1.45 13.28
CA LEU A 43 -10.88 -2.63 12.55
C LEU A 43 -11.98 -3.68 12.31
N ASP A 44 -12.76 -3.98 13.36
CA ASP A 44 -13.86 -4.96 13.33
C ASP A 44 -15.07 -4.47 12.51
N HIS A 45 -15.17 -3.17 12.28
CA HIS A 45 -16.15 -2.58 11.39
C HIS A 45 -15.68 -2.64 9.93
N VAL A 46 -14.44 -2.20 9.65
CA VAL A 46 -13.94 -1.98 8.30
C VAL A 46 -13.61 -3.30 7.60
N VAL A 47 -12.81 -4.18 8.22
CA VAL A 47 -12.28 -5.39 7.54
C VAL A 47 -13.39 -6.28 6.99
N PRO A 48 -14.42 -6.69 7.76
CA PRO A 48 -15.44 -7.61 7.24
C PRO A 48 -16.25 -7.00 6.09
N ARG A 49 -16.42 -5.67 6.08
CA ARG A 49 -17.16 -4.95 5.02
C ARG A 49 -16.35 -4.86 3.74
N ILE A 50 -15.05 -4.58 3.85
CA ILE A 50 -14.13 -4.56 2.71
C ILE A 50 -13.98 -5.96 2.11
N VAL A 51 -13.88 -7.01 2.94
CA VAL A 51 -13.86 -8.40 2.46
C VAL A 51 -15.12 -8.72 1.65
N ARG A 52 -16.30 -8.44 2.22
CA ARG A 52 -17.58 -8.70 1.55
C ARG A 52 -17.70 -7.98 0.21
N VAL A 53 -17.43 -6.67 0.17
CA VAL A 53 -17.57 -5.92 -1.08
C VAL A 53 -16.50 -6.31 -2.10
N ALA A 54 -15.29 -6.66 -1.67
CA ALA A 54 -14.26 -7.17 -2.58
C ALA A 54 -14.68 -8.50 -3.21
N GLU A 55 -15.30 -9.42 -2.46
CA GLU A 55 -15.88 -10.66 -3.00
C GLU A 55 -16.95 -10.35 -4.06
N GLU A 56 -17.94 -9.53 -3.71
CA GLU A 56 -19.03 -9.13 -4.61
C GLU A 56 -18.50 -8.50 -5.92
N LEU A 57 -17.59 -7.53 -5.82
CA LEU A 57 -17.05 -6.83 -6.99
C LEU A 57 -16.14 -7.71 -7.85
N ASN A 58 -15.39 -8.64 -7.26
CA ASN A 58 -14.57 -9.60 -8.00
C ASN A 58 -15.39 -10.57 -8.88
N HIS A 59 -16.69 -10.72 -8.62
CA HIS A 59 -17.59 -11.49 -9.47
C HIS A 59 -18.19 -10.67 -10.62
N ALA A 60 -18.11 -9.34 -10.56
CA ALA A 60 -18.83 -8.45 -11.46
C ALA A 60 -17.93 -7.54 -12.32
N GLN A 61 -16.67 -7.34 -11.94
CA GLN A 61 -15.75 -6.40 -12.59
C GLN A 61 -14.45 -7.05 -13.05
N SER A 62 -13.79 -6.42 -14.01
CA SER A 62 -12.51 -6.88 -14.56
C SER A 62 -11.31 -6.56 -13.66
N VAL A 63 -11.41 -5.49 -12.87
CA VAL A 63 -10.39 -5.12 -11.88
C VAL A 63 -10.44 -6.08 -10.70
N LYS A 64 -9.31 -6.73 -10.41
CA LYS A 64 -9.17 -7.57 -9.22
C LYS A 64 -9.17 -6.68 -7.97
N VAL A 65 -10.13 -6.87 -7.08
CA VAL A 65 -10.24 -6.11 -5.82
C VAL A 65 -9.60 -6.91 -4.69
N ILE A 66 -8.64 -6.32 -3.99
CA ILE A 66 -7.95 -6.94 -2.87
C ILE A 66 -8.48 -6.33 -1.57
N PRO A 67 -9.05 -7.13 -0.65
CA PRO A 67 -9.46 -6.62 0.64
C PRO A 67 -8.23 -6.44 1.52
N GLY A 68 -7.89 -5.18 1.82
CA GLY A 68 -6.78 -4.83 2.68
C GLY A 68 -7.15 -3.79 3.73
N ILE A 69 -6.13 -3.33 4.46
CA ILE A 69 -6.20 -2.22 5.42
C ILE A 69 -4.87 -1.50 5.47
N GLU A 70 -4.89 -0.28 5.96
CA GLU A 70 -3.70 0.41 6.44
C GLU A 70 -3.79 0.62 7.95
N LEU A 71 -2.78 0.16 8.70
CA LEU A 71 -2.63 0.53 10.10
C LEU A 71 -2.04 1.93 10.20
N THR A 72 -2.86 2.89 10.66
CA THR A 72 -2.54 4.32 10.62
C THR A 72 -2.44 4.87 12.04
N HIS A 73 -1.30 5.51 12.36
CA HIS A 73 -1.00 6.06 13.69
C HIS A 73 -1.18 5.12 14.89
N VAL A 74 -1.20 3.79 14.65
CA VAL A 74 -1.22 2.78 15.71
C VAL A 74 0.11 2.84 16.47
N PRO A 75 0.12 2.96 17.82
CA PRO A 75 1.36 2.94 18.58
C PRO A 75 2.18 1.67 18.28
N PRO A 76 3.52 1.76 18.08
CA PRO A 76 4.34 0.64 17.58
C PRO A 76 4.17 -0.66 18.36
N VAL A 77 3.97 -0.58 19.68
CA VAL A 77 3.76 -1.75 20.56
C VAL A 77 2.53 -2.58 20.19
N PHE A 78 1.50 -1.97 19.59
CA PHE A 78 0.25 -2.66 19.24
C PHE A 78 0.22 -3.19 17.80
N ILE A 79 1.11 -2.70 16.92
CA ILE A 79 1.15 -3.08 15.50
C ILE A 79 1.17 -4.62 15.31
N PRO A 80 2.03 -5.41 16.00
CA PRO A 80 2.05 -6.86 15.80
C PRO A 80 0.72 -7.54 16.09
N SER A 81 -0.01 -7.07 17.11
CA SER A 81 -1.32 -7.62 17.45
C SER A 81 -2.39 -7.23 16.45
N MET A 82 -2.33 -6.02 15.91
CA MET A 82 -3.28 -5.49 14.94
C MET A 82 -3.13 -6.16 13.58
N VAL A 83 -1.90 -6.40 13.12
CA VAL A 83 -1.63 -7.18 11.89
C VAL A 83 -2.27 -8.56 11.98
N ARG A 84 -2.11 -9.27 13.10
CA ARG A 84 -2.73 -10.59 13.30
C ARG A 84 -4.26 -10.52 13.28
N LYS A 85 -4.85 -9.60 14.05
CA LYS A 85 -6.32 -9.41 14.10
C LYS A 85 -6.90 -9.08 12.73
N ALA A 86 -6.26 -8.20 11.97
CA ALA A 86 -6.71 -7.84 10.62
C ALA A 86 -6.78 -9.07 9.71
N ARG A 87 -5.74 -9.92 9.74
CA ARG A 87 -5.70 -11.16 8.96
C ARG A 87 -6.73 -12.19 9.45
N GLU A 88 -6.92 -12.34 10.75
CA GLU A 88 -7.97 -13.20 11.35
C GLU A 88 -9.38 -12.77 10.90
N MET A 89 -9.60 -11.47 10.70
CA MET A 89 -10.85 -10.90 10.20
C MET A 89 -11.01 -10.97 8.67
N GLY A 90 -9.98 -11.44 7.95
CA GLY A 90 -10.03 -11.67 6.51
C GLY A 90 -9.26 -10.67 5.64
N ALA A 91 -8.58 -9.67 6.22
CA ALA A 91 -7.70 -8.79 5.44
C ALA A 91 -6.58 -9.61 4.77
N ARG A 92 -6.45 -9.45 3.46
CA ARG A 92 -5.47 -10.19 2.62
C ARG A 92 -4.21 -9.39 2.36
N LEU A 93 -4.28 -8.07 2.47
CA LEU A 93 -3.16 -7.15 2.35
C LEU A 93 -3.14 -6.19 3.53
N VAL A 94 -2.00 -6.05 4.20
CA VAL A 94 -1.80 -5.16 5.35
C VAL A 94 -0.71 -4.15 5.02
N VAL A 95 -1.10 -2.89 4.98
CA VAL A 95 -0.23 -1.73 4.81
C VAL A 95 0.06 -1.12 6.18
N ILE A 96 1.28 -0.61 6.37
CA ILE A 96 1.64 0.19 7.54
C ILE A 96 1.86 1.61 7.07
N HIS A 97 1.17 2.56 7.69
CA HIS A 97 1.43 3.98 7.50
C HIS A 97 2.83 4.30 8.06
N GLY A 98 3.82 4.39 7.19
CA GLY A 98 5.22 4.55 7.58
C GLY A 98 5.53 5.95 8.11
N GLU A 99 6.76 6.14 8.59
CA GLU A 99 7.24 7.38 9.23
C GLU A 99 7.49 8.53 8.23
N THR A 100 6.48 8.84 7.43
CA THR A 100 6.44 9.96 6.50
C THR A 100 6.86 11.27 7.20
N ILE A 101 7.54 12.15 6.45
CA ILE A 101 7.93 13.48 6.94
C ILE A 101 6.75 14.48 6.93
N ALA A 102 5.61 14.11 6.35
CA ALA A 102 4.47 14.99 6.21
C ALA A 102 3.60 15.07 7.48
N GLU A 103 3.71 14.07 8.37
CA GLU A 103 2.80 13.86 9.50
C GLU A 103 3.54 13.34 10.75
N PRO A 104 2.98 13.51 11.96
CA PRO A 104 3.64 13.16 13.22
C PRO A 104 3.50 11.67 13.56
N VAL A 105 4.04 10.78 12.71
CA VAL A 105 4.01 9.33 12.94
C VAL A 105 4.98 8.95 14.07
N ALA A 106 4.58 8.03 14.95
CA ALA A 106 5.39 7.63 16.10
C ALA A 106 6.68 6.92 15.65
N ALA A 107 7.83 7.29 16.24
CA ALA A 107 9.10 6.64 15.96
C ALA A 107 9.08 5.16 16.37
N GLY A 108 9.66 4.30 15.54
CA GLY A 108 9.63 2.84 15.64
C GLY A 108 8.48 2.18 14.88
N THR A 109 7.61 2.95 14.20
CA THR A 109 6.48 2.42 13.41
C THR A 109 6.99 1.62 12.22
N ASN A 110 7.98 2.13 11.49
CA ASN A 110 8.59 1.43 10.36
C ASN A 110 9.11 0.05 10.77
N ARG A 111 9.98 0.02 11.79
CA ARG A 111 10.54 -1.20 12.35
C ARG A 111 9.47 -2.19 12.81
N ALA A 112 8.50 -1.73 13.60
CA ALA A 112 7.45 -2.59 14.15
C ALA A 112 6.55 -3.18 13.05
N GLY A 113 6.23 -2.40 12.01
CA GLY A 113 5.50 -2.85 10.83
C GLY A 113 6.21 -3.97 10.09
N ILE A 114 7.51 -3.80 9.84
CA ILE A 114 8.31 -4.81 9.14
C ILE A 114 8.45 -6.08 10.00
N GLU A 115 8.70 -5.94 11.31
CA GLU A 115 8.82 -7.08 12.22
C GLU A 115 7.52 -7.88 12.34
N ALA A 116 6.39 -7.19 12.31
CA ALA A 116 5.05 -7.78 12.36
C ALA A 116 4.66 -8.57 11.10
N GLY A 117 5.41 -8.43 10.00
CA GLY A 117 5.10 -9.12 8.74
C GLY A 117 3.93 -8.46 7.99
N ALA A 118 3.90 -7.12 7.96
CA ALA A 118 3.08 -6.38 7.02
C ALA A 118 3.49 -6.69 5.57
N ASP A 119 2.60 -6.42 4.62
CA ASP A 119 2.84 -6.67 3.21
C ASP A 119 3.57 -5.48 2.56
N ILE A 120 3.17 -4.26 2.92
CA ILE A 120 3.72 -3.00 2.41
C ILE A 120 4.00 -2.07 3.59
N LEU A 121 5.17 -1.42 3.59
CA LEU A 121 5.44 -0.24 4.40
C LEU A 121 5.24 1.00 3.51
N ALA A 122 4.12 1.69 3.70
CA ALA A 122 3.74 2.87 2.91
C ALA A 122 4.59 4.08 3.30
N HIS A 123 4.95 4.89 2.29
CA HIS A 123 5.69 6.15 2.43
C HIS A 123 6.54 6.28 3.71
N PRO A 124 7.62 5.48 3.86
CA PRO A 124 8.33 5.30 5.13
C PRO A 124 9.20 6.50 5.56
N GLY A 125 9.11 7.60 4.82
CA GLY A 125 9.89 8.81 5.07
C GLY A 125 11.39 8.58 4.96
N LEU A 126 12.13 9.05 5.97
CA LEU A 126 13.57 8.87 6.07
C LEU A 126 13.92 7.49 6.69
N ILE A 127 13.45 6.42 6.04
CA ILE A 127 13.71 5.04 6.45
C ILE A 127 15.20 4.81 6.70
N ARG A 128 15.54 4.03 7.71
CA ARG A 128 16.95 3.75 8.05
C ARG A 128 17.52 2.57 7.25
N PRO A 129 18.84 2.51 7.01
CA PRO A 129 19.46 1.39 6.31
C PRO A 129 19.14 0.02 6.93
N GLU A 130 19.11 -0.07 8.26
CA GLU A 130 18.77 -1.31 8.98
C GLU A 130 17.31 -1.75 8.81
N GLU A 131 16.41 -0.80 8.58
CA GLU A 131 14.99 -1.06 8.31
C GLU A 131 14.79 -1.53 6.88
N ALA A 132 15.42 -0.88 5.90
CA ALA A 132 15.41 -1.33 4.51
C ALA A 132 16.00 -2.76 4.38
N ALA A 133 17.11 -3.04 5.06
CA ALA A 133 17.69 -4.37 5.12
C ALA A 133 16.78 -5.39 5.82
N LEU A 134 16.04 -4.97 6.85
CA LEU A 134 15.04 -5.85 7.48
C LEU A 134 13.88 -6.14 6.52
N ALA A 135 13.38 -5.13 5.81
CA ALA A 135 12.29 -5.29 4.84
C ALA A 135 12.65 -6.31 3.76
N ALA A 136 13.86 -6.21 3.20
CA ALA A 136 14.40 -7.20 2.26
C ALA A 136 14.39 -8.63 2.82
N ARG A 137 14.88 -8.83 4.06
CA ARG A 137 14.92 -10.15 4.70
C ARG A 137 13.54 -10.71 5.04
N LYS A 138 12.61 -9.85 5.43
CA LYS A 138 11.24 -10.23 5.83
C LYS A 138 10.28 -10.35 4.64
N GLY A 139 10.68 -9.88 3.46
CA GLY A 139 9.82 -9.85 2.29
C GLY A 139 8.76 -8.75 2.31
N VAL A 140 8.95 -7.71 3.13
CA VAL A 140 8.06 -6.54 3.18
C VAL A 140 8.45 -5.59 2.06
N PHE A 141 7.48 -5.15 1.28
CA PHE A 141 7.70 -4.23 0.17
C PHE A 141 7.75 -2.79 0.71
N LEU A 142 8.63 -1.98 0.14
CA LEU A 142 8.70 -0.55 0.45
C LEU A 142 7.97 0.24 -0.64
N GLU A 143 7.17 1.21 -0.23
CA GLU A 143 6.39 2.00 -1.17
C GLU A 143 7.15 3.22 -1.69
N ILE A 144 7.10 3.41 -3.01
CA ILE A 144 7.21 4.71 -3.67
C ILE A 144 5.77 5.21 -3.85
N THR A 145 5.44 6.38 -3.32
CA THR A 145 4.07 6.91 -3.41
C THR A 145 3.99 8.07 -4.40
N VAL A 146 2.84 8.23 -5.06
CA VAL A 146 2.55 9.46 -5.83
C VAL A 146 1.89 10.55 -4.97
N ARG A 147 1.50 10.23 -3.74
CA ARG A 147 0.78 11.15 -2.86
C ARG A 147 1.63 12.36 -2.48
N LYS A 148 1.06 13.53 -2.70
CA LYS A 148 1.68 14.82 -2.40
C LYS A 148 2.10 14.88 -0.92
N GLY A 149 3.31 15.35 -0.67
CA GLY A 149 3.89 15.45 0.68
C GLY A 149 4.62 14.16 1.07
N HIS A 150 3.94 13.02 1.03
CA HIS A 150 4.57 11.72 1.30
C HIS A 150 5.66 11.37 0.29
N SER A 151 5.47 11.74 -0.98
CA SER A 151 6.40 11.48 -2.07
C SER A 151 7.75 12.21 -1.98
N LEU A 152 7.90 13.17 -1.05
CA LEU A 152 9.11 14.00 -0.93
C LEU A 152 10.37 13.20 -0.58
N THR A 153 10.21 12.01 -0.02
CA THR A 153 11.31 11.12 0.36
C THR A 153 11.54 9.95 -0.61
N ASN A 154 10.81 9.88 -1.72
CA ASN A 154 10.89 8.76 -2.67
C ASN A 154 12.33 8.44 -3.12
N GLY A 155 13.15 9.46 -3.38
CA GLY A 155 14.55 9.25 -3.77
C GLY A 155 15.42 8.60 -2.68
N HIS A 156 15.15 8.92 -1.41
CA HIS A 156 15.81 8.30 -0.26
C HIS A 156 15.39 6.84 -0.11
N VAL A 157 14.09 6.57 -0.19
CA VAL A 157 13.53 5.20 -0.14
C VAL A 157 14.06 4.35 -1.28
N ALA A 158 14.06 4.87 -2.52
CA ALA A 158 14.57 4.19 -3.70
C ALA A 158 16.05 3.81 -3.55
N LYS A 159 16.88 4.75 -3.08
CA LYS A 159 18.31 4.52 -2.84
C LYS A 159 18.53 3.40 -1.82
N LEU A 160 17.92 3.50 -0.65
CA LEU A 160 18.14 2.51 0.41
C LEU A 160 17.54 1.14 0.08
N ALA A 161 16.42 1.10 -0.64
CA ALA A 161 15.86 -0.16 -1.12
C ALA A 161 16.81 -0.86 -2.11
N ALA A 162 17.42 -0.11 -3.03
CA ALA A 162 18.41 -0.64 -3.96
C ALA A 162 19.67 -1.16 -3.24
N GLU A 163 20.20 -0.41 -2.28
CA GLU A 163 21.37 -0.82 -1.47
C GLU A 163 21.09 -2.07 -0.63
N ALA A 164 19.87 -2.20 -0.09
CA ALA A 164 19.46 -3.31 0.75
C ALA A 164 18.92 -4.54 0.00
N GLY A 165 18.60 -4.40 -1.30
CA GLY A 165 17.87 -5.41 -2.07
C GLY A 165 16.39 -5.55 -1.66
N ALA A 166 15.79 -4.51 -1.08
CA ALA A 166 14.37 -4.49 -0.76
C ALA A 166 13.52 -4.28 -2.01
N ARG A 167 12.37 -4.95 -2.11
CA ARG A 167 11.47 -4.80 -3.24
C ARG A 167 10.63 -3.53 -3.08
N LEU A 168 10.44 -2.83 -4.19
CA LEU A 168 9.63 -1.61 -4.26
C LEU A 168 8.27 -1.87 -4.93
N VAL A 169 7.24 -1.19 -4.47
CA VAL A 169 5.93 -1.05 -5.13
C VAL A 169 5.61 0.43 -5.34
N LEU A 170 4.73 0.73 -6.30
CA LEU A 170 4.21 2.08 -6.52
C LEU A 170 2.71 2.09 -6.35
N ASN A 171 2.23 2.96 -5.47
CA ASN A 171 0.82 3.11 -5.15
C ASN A 171 0.43 4.59 -5.09
N SER A 172 -0.88 4.86 -5.21
CA SER A 172 -1.35 6.25 -5.25
C SER A 172 -1.53 6.85 -3.86
N ASP A 173 -1.83 6.01 -2.87
CA ASP A 173 -2.42 6.45 -1.61
C ASP A 173 -3.65 7.35 -1.89
N GLY A 174 -4.50 6.84 -2.79
CA GLY A 174 -5.56 7.59 -3.44
C GLY A 174 -6.79 7.75 -2.56
N HIS A 175 -7.21 8.99 -2.31
CA HIS A 175 -8.39 9.32 -1.50
C HIS A 175 -9.50 9.95 -2.35
N ALA A 176 -9.15 10.58 -3.47
CA ALA A 176 -10.07 11.26 -4.37
C ALA A 176 -9.87 10.81 -5.82
N PRO A 177 -10.86 11.01 -6.72
CA PRO A 177 -10.71 10.69 -8.13
C PRO A 177 -9.48 11.30 -8.81
N GLY A 178 -9.00 12.45 -8.33
CA GLY A 178 -7.84 13.15 -8.86
C GLY A 178 -6.49 12.51 -8.50
N ASP A 179 -6.47 11.56 -7.57
CA ASP A 179 -5.24 10.91 -7.10
C ASP A 179 -4.86 9.69 -7.96
N PHE A 180 -5.79 9.14 -8.74
CA PHE A 180 -5.53 7.96 -9.55
C PHE A 180 -4.50 8.24 -10.64
N MET A 181 -3.49 7.38 -10.74
CA MET A 181 -2.39 7.60 -11.66
C MET A 181 -2.64 6.96 -13.04
N THR A 182 -2.17 7.63 -14.09
CA THR A 182 -1.99 6.99 -15.40
C THR A 182 -0.62 6.31 -15.46
N GLU A 183 -0.42 5.41 -16.42
CA GLU A 183 0.89 4.78 -16.63
C GLU A 183 1.98 5.81 -16.96
N ASP A 184 1.65 6.85 -17.75
CA ASP A 184 2.58 7.93 -18.08
C ASP A 184 3.01 8.72 -16.82
N PHE A 185 2.05 9.05 -15.94
CA PHE A 185 2.37 9.72 -14.69
C PHE A 185 3.21 8.84 -13.77
N ALA A 186 2.87 7.54 -13.67
CA ALA A 186 3.65 6.57 -12.92
C ALA A 186 5.12 6.52 -13.38
N ARG A 187 5.38 6.50 -14.69
CA ARG A 187 6.75 6.53 -15.25
C ARG A 187 7.52 7.78 -14.81
N LYS A 188 6.87 8.95 -14.86
CA LYS A 188 7.46 10.23 -14.43
C LYS A 188 7.79 10.23 -12.94
N VAL A 189 6.90 9.70 -12.10
CA VAL A 189 7.16 9.58 -10.65
C VAL A 189 8.33 8.64 -10.38
N THR A 190 8.39 7.47 -11.02
CA THR A 190 9.52 6.54 -10.84
C THR A 190 10.85 7.16 -11.28
N GLN A 191 10.87 7.88 -12.40
CA GLN A 191 12.06 8.58 -12.86
C GLN A 191 12.45 9.72 -11.90
N GLY A 192 11.46 10.47 -11.38
CA GLY A 192 11.66 11.52 -10.39
C GLY A 192 12.19 11.02 -9.05
N ALA A 193 11.91 9.76 -8.70
CA ALA A 193 12.51 9.07 -7.55
C ALA A 193 13.98 8.66 -7.79
N GLY A 194 14.57 8.98 -8.95
CA GLY A 194 15.95 8.63 -9.29
C GLY A 194 16.14 7.20 -9.78
N LEU A 195 15.05 6.50 -10.14
CA LEU A 195 15.09 5.13 -10.64
C LEU A 195 15.25 5.09 -12.17
N PRO A 196 15.79 3.97 -12.72
CA PRO A 196 15.86 3.76 -14.17
C PRO A 196 14.51 3.87 -14.89
N SER A 197 14.53 4.19 -16.20
CA SER A 197 13.32 4.44 -17.00
C SER A 197 12.41 3.22 -17.20
N ASP A 198 12.92 2.01 -16.99
CA ASP A 198 12.19 0.74 -17.05
C ASP A 198 11.64 0.27 -15.68
N SER A 199 11.88 1.02 -14.60
CA SER A 199 11.52 0.63 -13.23
C SER A 199 10.03 0.37 -13.03
N LEU A 200 9.15 1.02 -13.80
CA LEU A 200 7.72 0.76 -13.70
C LEU A 200 7.37 -0.70 -14.00
N GLN A 201 8.07 -1.36 -14.94
CA GLN A 201 7.83 -2.78 -15.21
C GLN A 201 8.25 -3.66 -14.03
N GLN A 202 9.37 -3.32 -13.39
CA GLN A 202 9.79 -4.01 -12.16
C GLN A 202 8.77 -3.83 -11.03
N PHE A 203 8.19 -2.64 -10.89
CA PHE A 203 7.19 -2.36 -9.87
C PHE A 203 5.90 -3.14 -10.13
N LEU A 204 5.42 -3.19 -11.37
CA LEU A 204 4.27 -4.02 -11.74
C LEU A 204 4.56 -5.51 -11.54
N SER A 205 5.79 -5.98 -11.80
CA SER A 205 6.21 -7.35 -11.51
C SER A 205 6.22 -7.64 -10.00
N ASN A 206 6.69 -6.69 -9.19
CA ASN A 206 6.70 -6.78 -7.74
C ASN A 206 5.27 -6.83 -7.17
N SER A 207 4.36 -5.99 -7.68
CA SER A 207 2.95 -6.03 -7.27
C SER A 207 2.30 -7.38 -7.64
N ARG A 208 2.56 -7.93 -8.83
CA ARG A 208 2.08 -9.29 -9.19
C ARG A 208 2.64 -10.37 -8.28
N LEU A 209 3.93 -10.29 -7.93
CA LEU A 209 4.57 -11.22 -6.99
C LEU A 209 3.89 -11.17 -5.62
N LEU A 210 3.66 -9.97 -5.09
CA LEU A 210 2.96 -9.78 -3.82
C LEU A 210 1.55 -10.37 -3.88
N LEU A 211 0.78 -10.00 -4.92
CA LEU A 211 -0.57 -10.50 -5.13
C LEU A 211 -0.63 -12.02 -5.23
N GLY A 212 0.30 -12.66 -5.96
CA GLY A 212 0.40 -14.11 -6.03
C GLY A 212 0.68 -14.74 -4.65
N GLY A 213 1.55 -14.14 -3.85
CA GLY A 213 1.84 -14.58 -2.48
C GLY A 213 0.64 -14.53 -1.54
N ILE A 214 -0.30 -13.59 -1.78
CA ILE A 214 -1.53 -13.46 -1.01
C ILE A 214 -2.76 -14.05 -1.72
N GLY A 215 -2.60 -14.83 -2.80
CA GLY A 215 -3.68 -15.58 -3.45
C GLY A 215 -4.55 -14.82 -4.47
N PHE A 216 -4.05 -13.72 -5.04
CA PHE A 216 -4.73 -12.88 -6.04
C PHE A 216 -3.92 -12.79 -7.35
N SER A 217 -3.55 -13.92 -7.95
CA SER A 217 -2.76 -13.95 -9.19
C SER A 217 -3.45 -13.23 -10.37
N LEU A 218 -2.64 -12.54 -11.19
CA LEU A 218 -3.02 -11.79 -12.39
C LEU A 218 -2.23 -12.26 -13.61
#